data_AF-A0A1V3WEK7-F1
#
_entry.id   AF-A0A1V3WEK7-F1
#
_cell.length_a   1.000
_cell.length_b   1.000
_cell.length_c   1.000
_cell.angle_alpha   90.00
_cell.angle_beta   90.00
_cell.angle_gamma   90.00
#
_symmetry.space_group_name_H-M   'P 1'
#
loop_
_entity.id
_entity.type
_entity.pdbx_description
1 polymer ?
#
loop_
_entity_poly.entity_id
_entity_poly.type
_entity_poly.pdbx_seq_one_letter_code
_entity_poly.pdbx_strand_id
1 'polypeptide(L)'
;MRTPALLAMASTIDDLTAPAELVAAPQGPYRHSELAVWEALTQSLLEYPRIWGSVEEGAMVLGEEVDELWEDVRANRIGHARREAAQVGAMAIRFIADLYNPVGPAGDRCRAAMAEQRAVRAAVGPPQRVLSSSHEGFGFLRREYDALWSAVRFEDPARPAAARVAGMAVRFIAEIANESPVLGRVP
;
A
#
# COMPACT_ATOMS: atom_id res chain seq x y z
N MET A 1 27.67 -16.68 -14.72
CA MET A 1 27.26 -16.24 -16.09
C MET A 1 26.69 -14.84 -15.97
N ARG A 2 27.12 -13.93 -16.84
CA ARG A 2 26.73 -12.51 -16.83
C ARG A 2 25.30 -12.34 -17.33
N THR A 3 24.51 -11.50 -16.66
CA THR A 3 23.43 -10.76 -17.34
C THR A 3 23.96 -9.35 -17.57
N PRO A 4 23.88 -8.80 -18.80
CA PRO A 4 24.39 -7.48 -19.09
C PRO A 4 23.56 -6.44 -18.35
N ALA A 5 24.18 -5.29 -18.03
CA ALA A 5 23.48 -4.07 -17.70
C ALA A 5 22.55 -3.71 -18.87
N LEU A 6 21.32 -4.22 -18.84
CA LEU A 6 20.24 -3.73 -19.66
C LEU A 6 20.01 -2.31 -19.19
N LEU A 7 20.28 -1.38 -20.11
CA LEU A 7 19.88 0.02 -20.05
C LEU A 7 18.49 0.10 -19.42
N ALA A 8 18.44 0.42 -18.13
CA ALA A 8 17.25 0.97 -17.51
C ALA A 8 17.00 2.28 -18.24
N MET A 9 16.21 2.22 -19.31
CA MET A 9 15.59 3.41 -19.87
C MET A 9 14.89 4.05 -18.68
N ALA A 10 15.41 5.20 -18.24
CA ALA A 10 14.85 5.95 -17.14
C ALA A 10 13.34 6.00 -17.35
N SER A 11 12.58 5.45 -16.41
CA SER A 11 11.13 5.45 -16.46
C SER A 11 10.72 6.91 -16.58
N THR A 12 10.24 7.31 -17.76
CA THR A 12 9.72 8.67 -17.92
C THR A 12 8.49 8.75 -17.04
N ILE A 13 8.52 9.70 -16.11
CA ILE A 13 7.46 10.05 -15.15
C ILE A 13 6.17 10.54 -15.87
N ASP A 14 6.17 10.56 -17.20
CA ASP A 14 5.21 11.22 -18.09
C ASP A 14 3.76 10.72 -18.04
N ASP A 15 3.38 9.82 -17.13
CA ASP A 15 1.97 9.59 -16.83
C ASP A 15 1.72 9.06 -15.40
N LEU A 16 1.97 9.90 -14.39
CA LEU A 16 1.53 9.65 -13.00
C LEU A 16 0.10 10.15 -12.73
N THR A 17 -0.72 10.34 -13.76
CA THR A 17 -2.12 10.71 -13.55
C THR A 17 -2.89 9.58 -12.88
N ALA A 18 -3.82 9.94 -11.98
CA ALA A 18 -4.63 8.96 -11.29
C ALA A 18 -5.36 8.06 -12.31
N PRO A 19 -5.44 6.72 -12.08
CA PRO A 19 -6.04 5.82 -13.04
C PRO A 19 -7.47 6.24 -13.38
N ALA A 20 -7.83 6.29 -14.67
CA ALA A 20 -9.16 6.72 -15.11
C ALA A 20 -10.30 5.93 -14.43
N GLU A 21 -10.08 4.63 -14.21
CA GLU A 21 -10.99 3.76 -13.47
C GLU A 21 -11.20 4.21 -12.01
N LEU A 22 -10.13 4.65 -11.34
CA LEU A 22 -10.20 5.19 -9.98
C LEU A 22 -10.95 6.52 -9.95
N VAL A 23 -10.74 7.36 -10.95
CA VAL A 23 -11.45 8.64 -11.10
C VAL A 23 -12.94 8.40 -11.38
N ALA A 24 -13.28 7.41 -12.21
CA ALA A 24 -14.65 7.06 -12.58
C ALA A 24 -15.42 6.24 -11.53
N ALA A 25 -14.72 5.61 -10.59
CA ALA A 25 -15.34 4.80 -9.53
C ALA A 25 -16.37 5.62 -8.70
N PRO A 26 -17.43 4.99 -8.18
CA PRO A 26 -18.37 5.66 -7.29
C PRO A 26 -17.67 6.31 -6.11
N GLN A 27 -18.13 7.51 -5.73
CA GLN A 27 -17.60 8.18 -4.55
C GLN A 27 -17.86 7.33 -3.29
N GLY A 28 -16.85 7.21 -2.45
CA GLY A 28 -16.92 6.42 -1.24
C GLY A 28 -15.56 6.29 -0.54
N PRO A 29 -15.53 5.73 0.68
CA PRO A 29 -14.33 5.67 1.50
C PRO A 29 -13.19 4.88 0.85
N TYR A 30 -13.51 3.80 0.13
CA TYR A 30 -12.52 3.00 -0.59
C TYR A 30 -11.89 3.74 -1.76
N ARG A 31 -12.68 4.49 -2.55
CA ARG A 31 -12.14 5.34 -3.63
C ARG A 31 -11.20 6.41 -3.07
N HIS A 32 -11.61 7.08 -1.99
CA HIS A 32 -10.76 8.08 -1.33
C HIS A 32 -9.45 7.47 -0.82
N SER A 33 -9.51 6.25 -0.25
CA SER A 33 -8.34 5.54 0.24
C SER A 33 -7.38 5.14 -0.87
N GLU A 34 -7.89 4.66 -2.00
CA GLU A 34 -7.07 4.35 -3.17
C GLU A 34 -6.43 5.59 -3.80
N LEU A 35 -7.11 6.75 -3.77
CA LEU A 35 -6.53 8.02 -4.20
C LEU A 35 -5.40 8.46 -3.27
N ALA A 36 -5.55 8.31 -1.96
CA ALA A 36 -4.49 8.61 -0.99
C ALA A 36 -3.25 7.72 -1.20
N VAL A 37 -3.45 6.43 -1.46
CA VAL A 37 -2.36 5.50 -1.83
C VAL A 37 -1.70 5.92 -3.14
N TRP A 38 -2.46 6.32 -4.16
CA TRP A 38 -1.91 6.80 -5.43
C TRP A 38 -1.09 8.08 -5.27
N GLU A 39 -1.55 9.01 -4.44
CA GLU A 39 -0.84 10.26 -4.13
C GLU A 39 0.50 9.97 -3.46
N ALA A 40 0.50 9.14 -2.40
CA ALA A 40 1.73 8.72 -1.72
C ALA A 40 2.69 7.96 -2.66
N LEU A 41 2.14 7.11 -3.55
CA LEU A 41 2.92 6.40 -4.56
C LEU A 41 3.57 7.35 -5.56
N THR A 42 2.80 8.32 -6.07
CA THR A 42 3.28 9.35 -6.98
C THR A 42 4.40 10.15 -6.34
N GLN A 43 4.22 10.58 -5.09
CA GLN A 43 5.24 11.28 -4.32
C GLN A 43 6.51 10.42 -4.17
N SER A 44 6.38 9.15 -3.78
CA SER A 44 7.52 8.25 -3.63
C SER A 44 8.30 8.03 -4.95
N LEU A 45 7.61 7.95 -6.09
CA LEU A 45 8.25 7.81 -7.39
C LEU A 45 8.97 9.09 -7.82
N LEU A 46 8.46 10.27 -7.43
CA LEU A 46 9.11 11.55 -7.70
C LEU A 46 10.37 11.75 -6.84
N GLU A 47 10.29 11.41 -5.55
CA GLU A 47 11.41 11.56 -4.60
C GLU A 47 12.47 10.48 -4.80
N TYR A 48 12.05 9.25 -5.10
CA TYR A 48 12.91 8.07 -5.21
C TYR A 48 12.66 7.33 -6.53
N PRO A 49 13.07 7.90 -7.67
CA PRO A 49 12.75 7.39 -9.01
C PRO A 49 13.45 6.07 -9.37
N ARG A 50 14.43 5.65 -8.58
CA ARG A 50 15.17 4.41 -8.81
C ARG A 50 14.27 3.20 -8.50
N ILE A 51 14.24 2.24 -9.42
CA ILE A 51 13.66 0.91 -9.21
C ILE A 51 14.46 0.17 -8.11
N TRP A 52 13.75 -0.48 -7.19
CA TRP A 52 14.39 -1.28 -6.14
C TRP A 52 15.24 -2.42 -6.70
N GLY A 53 16.38 -2.66 -6.07
CA GLY A 53 17.41 -3.60 -6.52
C GLY A 53 17.19 -5.02 -6.03
N SER A 54 16.43 -5.22 -4.95
CA SER A 54 16.10 -6.57 -4.45
C SER A 54 14.77 -6.62 -3.69
N VAL A 55 14.27 -7.84 -3.49
CA VAL A 55 13.05 -8.10 -2.69
C VAL A 55 13.28 -7.83 -1.20
N GLU A 56 14.49 -8.03 -0.68
CA GLU A 56 14.86 -7.70 0.69
C GLU A 56 14.87 -6.19 0.92
N GLU A 57 15.44 -5.42 -0.02
CA GLU A 57 15.41 -3.96 0.01
C GLU A 57 13.96 -3.47 0.05
N GLY A 58 13.12 -3.93 -0.87
CA GLY A 58 11.72 -3.52 -0.94
C GLY A 58 10.92 -3.91 0.31
N ALA A 59 11.18 -5.09 0.88
CA ALA A 59 10.50 -5.54 2.09
C ALA A 59 10.93 -4.72 3.32
N MET A 60 12.21 -4.35 3.42
CA MET A 60 12.70 -3.51 4.51
C MET A 60 12.12 -2.09 4.44
N VAL A 61 12.10 -1.48 3.25
CA VAL A 61 11.49 -0.14 3.06
C VAL A 61 10.00 -0.18 3.41
N LEU A 62 9.28 -1.20 2.96
CA LEU A 62 7.88 -1.40 3.36
C LEU A 62 7.73 -1.61 4.88
N GLY A 63 8.68 -2.30 5.51
CA GLY A 63 8.69 -2.55 6.95
C GLY A 63 8.81 -1.28 7.80
N GLU A 64 9.61 -0.32 7.34
CA GLU A 64 9.76 1.01 7.97
C GLU A 64 8.40 1.71 8.06
N GLU A 65 7.66 1.79 6.95
CA GLU A 65 6.32 2.37 6.90
C GLU A 65 5.32 1.66 7.83
N VAL A 66 5.44 0.33 7.97
CA VAL A 66 4.59 -0.45 8.87
C VAL A 66 4.91 -0.11 10.33
N ASP A 67 6.18 0.10 10.67
CA ASP A 67 6.59 0.47 12.02
C ASP A 67 6.17 1.92 12.37
N GLU A 68 6.27 2.86 11.42
CA GLU A 68 5.77 4.24 11.58
C GLU A 68 4.25 4.27 11.77
N LEU A 69 3.50 3.52 10.96
CA LEU A 69 2.07 3.32 11.15
C LEU A 69 1.75 2.82 12.58
N TRP A 70 2.54 1.88 13.09
CA TRP A 70 2.34 1.36 14.44
C TRP A 70 2.57 2.41 15.52
N GLU A 71 3.58 3.26 15.36
CA GLU A 71 3.84 4.38 16.27
C GLU A 71 2.64 5.32 16.36
N ASP A 72 2.03 5.66 15.23
CA ASP A 72 0.84 6.52 15.21
C ASP A 72 -0.40 5.85 15.77
N VAL A 73 -0.61 4.57 15.49
CA VAL A 73 -1.72 3.79 16.05
C VAL A 73 -1.62 3.74 17.57
N ARG A 74 -0.43 3.43 18.12
CA ARG A 74 -0.18 3.40 19.57
C ARG A 74 -0.35 4.76 20.22
N ALA A 75 0.05 5.82 19.51
CA ALA A 75 -0.11 7.19 19.99
C ALA A 75 -1.50 7.78 19.76
N ASN A 76 -2.45 7.00 19.22
CA ASN A 76 -3.80 7.43 18.88
C ASN A 76 -3.85 8.65 17.93
N ARG A 77 -2.85 8.79 17.05
CA ARG A 77 -2.77 9.85 16.03
C ARG A 77 -3.43 9.38 14.74
N ILE A 78 -4.75 9.21 14.76
CA ILE A 78 -5.50 8.56 13.66
C ILE A 78 -5.27 9.22 12.29
N GLY A 79 -5.23 10.56 12.24
CA GLY A 79 -4.94 11.28 11.00
C GLY A 79 -3.53 11.01 10.45
N HIS A 80 -2.53 10.84 11.32
CA HIS A 80 -1.18 10.46 10.92
C HIS A 80 -1.13 8.98 10.51
N ALA A 81 -1.72 8.08 11.30
CA ALA A 81 -1.82 6.65 10.96
C ALA A 81 -2.45 6.41 9.58
N ARG A 82 -3.44 7.21 9.17
CA ARG A 82 -4.01 7.10 7.82
C ARG A 82 -3.03 7.51 6.71
N ARG A 83 -2.14 8.47 6.97
CA ARG A 83 -1.07 8.86 6.04
C ARG A 83 0.00 7.77 5.96
N GLU A 84 0.43 7.22 7.09
CA GLU A 84 1.42 6.13 7.06
C GLU A 84 0.82 4.87 6.45
N ALA A 85 -0.48 4.59 6.66
CA ALA A 85 -1.15 3.53 5.92
C ALA A 85 -1.17 3.78 4.39
N ALA A 86 -1.25 5.03 3.94
CA ALA A 86 -1.14 5.35 2.52
C ALA A 86 0.28 5.11 1.99
N GLN A 87 1.31 5.44 2.78
CA GLN A 87 2.72 5.15 2.46
C GLN A 87 3.01 3.65 2.45
N VAL A 88 2.51 2.88 3.43
CA VAL A 88 2.52 1.40 3.41
C VAL A 88 1.90 0.87 2.12
N GLY A 89 0.71 1.38 1.75
CA GLY A 89 0.05 1.01 0.50
C GLY A 89 0.91 1.31 -0.73
N ALA A 90 1.51 2.51 -0.77
CA ALA A 90 2.39 2.93 -1.85
C ALA A 90 3.64 2.04 -1.96
N MET A 91 4.31 1.73 -0.85
CA MET A 91 5.50 0.88 -0.83
C MET A 91 5.17 -0.56 -1.22
N ALA A 92 4.01 -1.08 -0.83
CA ALA A 92 3.54 -2.39 -1.27
C ALA A 92 3.23 -2.43 -2.77
N ILE A 93 2.69 -1.35 -3.35
CA ILE A 93 2.51 -1.21 -4.80
C ILE A 93 3.86 -1.12 -5.52
N ARG A 94 4.82 -0.34 -4.99
CA ARG A 94 6.19 -0.28 -5.51
C ARG A 94 6.87 -1.64 -5.46
N PHE A 95 6.67 -2.42 -4.39
CA PHE A 95 7.21 -3.77 -4.27
C PHE A 95 6.81 -4.62 -5.49
N ILE A 96 5.54 -4.60 -5.88
CA ILE A 96 5.06 -5.33 -7.05
C ILE A 96 5.58 -4.70 -8.35
N ALA A 97 5.42 -3.38 -8.49
CA ALA A 97 5.73 -2.66 -9.72
C ALA A 97 7.23 -2.74 -10.07
N ASP A 98 8.10 -2.44 -9.11
CA ASP A 98 9.56 -2.33 -9.28
C ASP A 98 10.23 -3.71 -9.35
N LEU A 99 9.75 -4.71 -8.61
CA LEU A 99 10.46 -6.00 -8.50
C LEU A 99 9.87 -7.11 -9.38
N TYR A 100 8.58 -7.05 -9.74
CA TYR A 100 7.91 -8.11 -10.50
C TYR A 100 7.45 -7.70 -11.89
N ASN A 101 7.32 -6.40 -12.16
CA ASN A 101 6.91 -5.88 -13.46
C ASN A 101 7.85 -4.78 -13.99
N PRO A 102 9.19 -4.85 -13.90
CA PRO A 102 10.11 -3.70 -14.05
C PRO A 102 10.19 -3.06 -15.46
N VAL A 103 9.43 -3.56 -16.43
CA VAL A 103 9.50 -3.12 -17.82
C VAL A 103 8.35 -2.15 -18.12
N GLY A 104 8.68 -1.01 -18.73
CA GLY A 104 7.71 -0.01 -19.20
C GLY A 104 7.56 1.21 -18.27
N PRO A 105 6.62 2.12 -18.60
CA PRO A 105 6.37 3.33 -17.82
C PRO A 105 5.93 3.00 -16.38
N ALA A 106 6.41 3.78 -15.41
CA ALA A 106 6.07 3.57 -13.99
C ALA A 106 4.56 3.60 -13.74
N GLY A 107 3.84 4.50 -14.41
CA GLY A 107 2.38 4.61 -14.31
C GLY A 107 1.67 3.30 -14.65
N ASP A 108 2.06 2.63 -15.74
CA ASP A 108 1.46 1.36 -16.17
C ASP A 108 1.74 0.23 -15.18
N ARG A 109 2.98 0.12 -14.71
CA ARG A 109 3.38 -0.90 -13.71
C ARG A 109 2.61 -0.71 -12.40
N CYS A 110 2.45 0.54 -11.96
CA CYS A 110 1.71 0.90 -10.75
C CYS A 110 0.20 0.63 -10.91
N ARG A 111 -0.38 0.97 -12.07
CA ARG A 111 -1.78 0.66 -12.40
C ARG A 111 -2.06 -0.85 -12.33
N ALA A 112 -1.18 -1.66 -12.89
CA ALA A 112 -1.29 -3.12 -12.83
C ALA A 112 -1.23 -3.64 -11.38
N ALA A 113 -0.27 -3.17 -10.59
CA ALA A 113 -0.14 -3.54 -9.18
C ALA A 113 -1.36 -3.09 -8.34
N MET A 114 -1.94 -1.91 -8.61
CA MET A 114 -3.18 -1.48 -7.95
C MET A 114 -4.38 -2.35 -8.34
N ALA A 115 -4.44 -2.83 -9.57
CA ALA A 115 -5.49 -3.77 -9.97
C ALA A 115 -5.42 -5.07 -9.16
N GLU A 116 -4.21 -5.58 -8.88
CA GLU A 116 -4.00 -6.72 -7.97
C GLU A 116 -4.46 -6.41 -6.54
N GLN A 117 -4.07 -5.25 -6.01
CA GLN A 117 -4.53 -4.77 -4.71
C GLN A 117 -6.07 -4.75 -4.61
N ARG A 118 -6.75 -4.24 -5.65
CA ARG A 118 -8.22 -4.19 -5.71
C ARG A 118 -8.83 -5.58 -5.69
N ALA A 119 -8.28 -6.51 -6.46
CA ALA A 119 -8.77 -7.87 -6.57
C ALA A 119 -8.73 -8.62 -5.23
N VAL A 120 -7.73 -8.35 -4.39
CA VAL A 120 -7.56 -9.05 -3.10
C VAL A 120 -8.12 -8.30 -1.89
N ARG A 121 -8.58 -7.05 -2.03
CA ARG A 121 -9.02 -6.20 -0.91
C ARG A 121 -10.11 -6.85 -0.05
N ALA A 122 -11.07 -7.55 -0.66
CA ALA A 122 -12.15 -8.20 0.08
C ALA A 122 -11.69 -9.44 0.88
N ALA A 123 -10.48 -9.96 0.62
CA ALA A 123 -9.94 -11.18 1.21
C ALA A 123 -8.90 -10.94 2.33
N VAL A 124 -8.66 -9.67 2.69
CA VAL A 124 -7.80 -9.27 3.82
C VAL A 124 -8.65 -8.67 4.93
N GLY A 125 -8.13 -8.60 6.16
CA GLY A 125 -8.88 -8.07 7.30
C GLY A 125 -9.94 -9.04 7.85
N PRO A 126 -10.86 -8.55 8.70
CA PRO A 126 -11.94 -9.37 9.23
C PRO A 126 -12.96 -9.70 8.12
N PRO A 127 -13.49 -10.93 8.05
CA PRO A 127 -14.44 -11.33 7.02
C PRO A 127 -15.81 -10.68 7.26
N GLN A 128 -16.43 -10.18 6.19
CA GLN A 128 -17.83 -9.71 6.16
C GLN A 128 -18.18 -8.56 7.12
N ARG A 129 -17.20 -7.90 7.71
CA ARG A 129 -17.38 -6.71 8.53
C ARG A 129 -16.26 -5.72 8.35
N VAL A 130 -16.51 -4.49 8.76
CA VAL A 130 -15.50 -3.44 8.85
C VAL A 130 -14.62 -3.62 10.10
N LEU A 131 -13.47 -2.95 10.09
CA LEU A 131 -12.58 -2.82 11.23
C LEU A 131 -13.30 -2.16 12.41
N SER A 132 -13.04 -2.68 13.61
CA SER A 132 -13.57 -2.17 14.87
C SER A 132 -12.65 -1.12 15.52
N SER A 133 -11.37 -1.09 15.17
CA SER A 133 -10.41 -0.09 15.67
C SER A 133 -9.15 0.00 14.81
N SER A 134 -8.38 1.07 14.98
CA SER A 134 -7.05 1.23 14.37
C SER A 134 -6.09 0.13 14.80
N HIS A 135 -6.18 -0.36 16.04
CA HIS A 135 -5.36 -1.46 16.54
C HIS A 135 -5.69 -2.78 15.85
N GLU A 136 -6.99 -3.06 15.63
CA GLU A 136 -7.41 -4.22 14.84
C GLU A 136 -6.91 -4.11 13.40
N GLY A 137 -7.08 -2.94 12.78
CA GLY A 137 -6.61 -2.67 11.43
C GLY A 137 -5.11 -2.91 11.28
N PHE A 138 -4.33 -2.39 12.23
CA PHE A 138 -2.89 -2.60 12.27
C PHE A 138 -2.54 -4.07 12.44
N GLY A 139 -3.21 -4.81 13.34
CA GLY A 139 -2.93 -6.23 13.54
C GLY A 139 -3.11 -7.07 12.28
N PHE A 140 -4.16 -6.80 11.49
CA PHE A 140 -4.33 -7.45 10.19
C PHE A 140 -3.26 -7.03 9.18
N LEU A 141 -2.93 -5.74 9.12
CA LEU A 141 -1.90 -5.23 8.20
C LEU A 141 -0.53 -5.83 8.52
N ARG A 142 -0.13 -5.87 9.80
CA ARG A 142 1.10 -6.49 10.26
C ARG A 142 1.16 -7.97 9.90
N ARG A 143 0.05 -8.71 10.04
CA ARG A 143 -0.02 -10.11 9.60
C ARG A 143 0.27 -10.28 8.11
N GLU A 144 -0.28 -9.42 7.25
CA GLU A 144 0.00 -9.48 5.81
C GLU A 144 1.47 -9.12 5.51
N TYR A 145 2.05 -8.16 6.24
CA TYR A 145 3.47 -7.83 6.12
C TYR A 145 4.38 -8.97 6.60
N ASP A 146 4.07 -9.60 7.74
CA ASP A 146 4.83 -10.73 8.26
C ASP A 146 4.80 -11.91 7.28
N ALA A 147 3.68 -12.12 6.57
CA ALA A 147 3.59 -13.09 5.49
C ALA A 147 4.47 -12.73 4.29
N LEU A 148 4.54 -11.45 3.91
CA LEU A 148 5.46 -10.96 2.88
C LEU A 148 6.91 -11.17 3.30
N TRP A 149 7.26 -10.79 4.53
CA TRP A 149 8.61 -10.95 5.05
C TRP A 149 9.02 -12.42 5.11
N SER A 150 8.12 -13.29 5.58
CA SER A 150 8.33 -14.74 5.54
C SER A 150 8.60 -15.21 4.12
N ALA A 151 7.79 -14.78 3.14
CA ALA A 151 7.98 -15.20 1.76
C ALA A 151 9.34 -14.75 1.20
N VAL A 152 9.76 -13.52 1.47
CA VAL A 152 11.10 -13.03 1.09
C VAL A 152 12.20 -13.85 1.76
N ARG A 153 12.09 -14.15 3.06
CA ARG A 153 13.11 -14.89 3.82
C ARG A 153 13.28 -16.33 3.40
N PHE A 154 12.24 -16.95 2.88
CA PHE A 154 12.24 -18.35 2.46
C PHE A 154 12.18 -18.51 0.93
N GLU A 155 12.38 -17.42 0.18
CA GLU A 155 12.37 -17.40 -1.29
C GLU A 155 11.05 -17.88 -1.92
N ASP A 156 9.94 -17.75 -1.19
CA ASP A 156 8.58 -18.02 -1.67
C ASP A 156 8.03 -16.83 -2.48
N PRO A 157 6.96 -17.01 -3.27
CA PRO A 157 6.32 -15.91 -3.99
C PRO A 157 5.78 -14.80 -3.07
N ALA A 158 6.49 -13.67 -3.01
CA ALA A 158 6.13 -12.52 -2.15
C ALA A 158 5.08 -11.56 -2.77
N ARG A 159 4.93 -11.54 -4.09
CA ARG A 159 3.97 -10.66 -4.82
C ARG A 159 2.53 -10.75 -4.29
N PRO A 160 1.94 -11.94 -4.05
CA PRO A 160 0.60 -12.03 -3.49
C PRO A 160 0.47 -11.41 -2.10
N ALA A 161 1.49 -11.56 -1.25
CA ALA A 161 1.49 -10.97 0.09
C ALA A 161 1.62 -9.43 0.01
N ALA A 162 2.41 -8.90 -0.92
CA ALA A 162 2.50 -7.45 -1.16
C ALA A 162 1.13 -6.87 -1.57
N ALA A 163 0.41 -7.53 -2.47
CA ALA A 163 -0.93 -7.10 -2.88
C ALA A 163 -1.91 -7.08 -1.70
N ARG A 164 -1.78 -8.05 -0.78
CA ARG A 164 -2.58 -8.13 0.45
C ARG A 164 -2.24 -7.02 1.44
N VAL A 165 -0.96 -6.67 1.62
CA VAL A 165 -0.54 -5.50 2.41
C VAL A 165 -1.18 -4.22 1.84
N ALA A 166 -1.07 -4.00 0.53
CA ALA A 166 -1.69 -2.85 -0.14
C ALA A 166 -3.23 -2.84 0.02
N GLY A 167 -3.87 -4.01 -0.07
CA GLY A 167 -5.32 -4.13 0.14
C GLY A 167 -5.73 -3.80 1.57
N MET A 168 -4.93 -4.21 2.55
CA MET A 168 -5.20 -3.96 3.96
C MET A 168 -4.95 -2.50 4.34
N ALA A 169 -3.94 -1.85 3.74
CA ALA A 169 -3.74 -0.40 3.83
C ALA A 169 -4.97 0.38 3.35
N VAL A 170 -5.52 0.02 2.19
CA VAL A 170 -6.77 0.64 1.68
C VAL A 170 -7.94 0.42 2.62
N ARG A 171 -8.11 -0.79 3.19
CA ARG A 171 -9.14 -1.04 4.22
C ARG A 171 -8.92 -0.20 5.48
N PHE A 172 -7.69 -0.09 5.96
CA PHE A 172 -7.34 0.71 7.13
C PHE A 172 -7.77 2.17 6.95
N ILE A 173 -7.41 2.78 5.82
CA ILE A 173 -7.80 4.16 5.52
C ILE A 173 -9.32 4.28 5.33
N ALA A 174 -9.97 3.30 4.70
CA ALA A 174 -11.40 3.39 4.41
C ALA A 174 -12.27 3.24 5.67
N GLU A 175 -11.87 2.39 6.60
CA GLU A 175 -12.73 1.90 7.69
C GLU A 175 -12.40 2.51 9.05
N ILE A 176 -11.20 3.08 9.23
CA ILE A 176 -10.86 3.80 10.46
C ILE A 176 -11.33 5.25 10.35
N ALA A 177 -12.48 5.54 10.96
CA ALA A 177 -13.08 6.88 10.99
C ALA A 177 -12.21 7.91 11.72
N ASN A 178 -12.37 9.19 11.36
CA ASN A 178 -11.66 10.29 12.03
C ASN A 178 -12.16 10.58 13.44
N GLU A 179 -13.39 10.20 13.82
CA GLU A 179 -13.95 10.56 15.13
C GLU A 179 -14.92 9.49 15.63
N SER A 180 -14.84 9.21 16.94
CA SER A 180 -15.92 8.56 17.68
C SER A 180 -17.23 9.31 17.42
N PRO A 181 -18.39 8.63 17.32
CA PRO A 181 -19.64 9.35 17.49
C PRO A 181 -19.58 9.97 18.89
N VAL A 182 -19.59 11.31 18.96
CA VAL A 182 -19.86 12.02 20.21
C VAL A 182 -21.21 11.48 20.68
N LEU A 183 -21.19 10.55 21.64
CA LEU A 183 -22.37 10.19 22.38
C LEU A 183 -22.78 11.46 23.10
N GLY A 184 -23.81 12.11 22.56
CA GLY A 184 -24.42 13.28 23.16
C GLY A 184 -24.69 12.97 24.61
N ARG A 185 -23.95 13.65 25.50
CA ARG A 185 -24.43 13.86 26.86
C ARG A 185 -25.65 14.75 26.73
N VAL A 186 -26.82 14.12 26.82
CA VAL A 186 -28.06 14.83 27.14
C VAL A 186 -27.91 15.32 28.60
N PRO A 187 -28.26 16.58 28.90
CA PRO A 187 -28.08 17.20 30.21
C PRO A 187 -28.81 16.47 31.35
#